data_AF-A0A8J6Y4N3-F1
#
_entry.id   AF-A0A8J6Y4N3-F1
#
_cell.length_a   1.000
_cell.length_b   1.000
_cell.length_c   1.000
_cell.angle_alpha   90.00
_cell.angle_beta   90.00
_cell.angle_gamma   90.00
#
_symmetry.space_group_name_H-M   'P 1'
#
loop_
_entity.id
_entity.type
_entity.pdbx_description
1 polymer ?
#
loop_
_entity_poly.entity_id
_entity_poly.type
_entity_poly.pdbx_seq_one_letter_code
_entity_poly.pdbx_strand_id
1 'polypeptide(L)'
;MRVKNLLATLCAACLLLTGCGGEQQANHDKPNNNFSSAELQLGMVTRLNTDEKNMSSVLDQFAEKIGVKGTKHLPKFYDSFSLMQLGLEAGEIEAISTYNSVAKYVVANNNKLEIVPNEALNKITDSFCFAVRKDETELRDDLDKVIDDMKADGALDKLINDYITNVDKGQAPPKVDISKTDGAQTIKVGVTGDLPPLDLILPDNSPAGFNTAMLAEVGKRLGKNVEIVQIEGGGFELQID
;
A
#
# COMPACT_ATOMS: atom_id res chain seq x y z
N MET A 1 8.59 -24.71 20.63
CA MET A 1 8.65 -24.11 19.28
C MET A 1 7.84 -22.82 19.34
N ARG A 2 8.45 -21.64 19.18
CA ARG A 2 7.70 -20.37 19.14
C ARG A 2 7.05 -20.26 17.76
N VAL A 3 5.73 -20.30 17.71
CA VAL A 3 4.97 -19.98 16.49
C VAL A 3 5.25 -18.51 16.18
N LYS A 4 5.78 -18.23 14.99
CA LYS A 4 5.96 -16.87 14.49
C LYS A 4 4.67 -16.44 13.79
N ASN A 5 4.30 -15.17 13.92
CA ASN A 5 3.14 -14.62 13.24
C ASN A 5 3.53 -14.25 11.79
N LEU A 6 2.66 -14.55 10.83
CA LEU A 6 2.96 -14.50 9.39
C LEU A 6 2.37 -13.23 8.74
N LEU A 7 3.06 -12.64 7.77
CA LEU A 7 2.61 -11.48 7.01
C LEU A 7 2.33 -11.88 5.56
N ALA A 8 1.08 -11.85 5.11
CA ALA A 8 0.69 -12.22 3.75
C ALA A 8 0.65 -10.96 2.87
N THR A 9 1.52 -10.85 1.88
CA THR A 9 1.46 -9.69 0.98
C THR A 9 0.37 -9.91 -0.06
N LEU A 10 -0.72 -9.16 0.05
CA LEU A 10 -1.84 -9.22 -0.88
C LEU A 10 -2.29 -7.79 -1.22
N CYS A 11 -1.88 -7.32 -2.40
CA CYS A 11 -2.35 -6.06 -2.95
C CYS A 11 -3.57 -6.32 -3.83
N ALA A 12 -4.78 -6.08 -3.30
CA ALA A 12 -6.04 -6.25 -4.04
C ALA A 12 -6.52 -4.96 -4.74
N ALA A 13 -5.80 -3.84 -4.62
CA ALA A 13 -6.31 -2.52 -5.01
C ALA A 13 -6.43 -2.27 -6.52
N CYS A 14 -5.69 -2.97 -7.38
CA CYS A 14 -5.60 -2.62 -8.81
C CYS A 14 -6.37 -3.51 -9.79
N LEU A 15 -7.13 -4.53 -9.36
CA LEU A 15 -7.71 -5.50 -10.30
C LEU A 15 -9.17 -5.25 -10.73
N LEU A 16 -9.80 -4.16 -10.27
CA LEU A 16 -11.21 -3.90 -10.56
C LEU A 16 -11.50 -2.69 -11.46
N LEU A 17 -10.51 -2.04 -12.05
CA LEU A 17 -10.76 -0.98 -13.03
C LEU A 17 -9.95 -1.18 -14.31
N THR A 18 -10.65 -0.98 -15.42
CA THR A 18 -10.32 -1.31 -16.80
C THR A 18 -8.98 -0.75 -17.29
N GLY A 19 -8.14 -1.63 -17.84
CA GLY A 19 -7.31 -1.40 -19.04
C GLY A 19 -6.12 -0.45 -18.93
N CYS A 20 -4.91 -1.02 -18.83
CA CYS A 20 -3.81 -0.76 -19.77
C CYS A 20 -2.65 -1.78 -19.59
N GLY A 21 -2.46 -2.62 -20.61
CA GLY A 21 -1.17 -3.07 -21.15
C GLY A 21 -0.21 -3.92 -20.30
N GLY A 22 -0.12 -5.22 -20.61
CA GLY A 22 1.09 -6.03 -20.40
C GLY A 22 0.85 -7.45 -19.88
N GLU A 23 0.42 -8.37 -20.74
CA GLU A 23 0.44 -9.81 -20.43
C GLU A 23 1.89 -10.34 -20.45
N GLN A 24 2.33 -10.93 -19.35
CA GLN A 24 3.41 -11.93 -19.38
C GLN A 24 2.96 -13.20 -18.65
N GLN A 25 2.73 -14.25 -19.43
CA GLN A 25 2.56 -15.63 -18.96
C GLN A 25 3.84 -16.11 -18.26
N ALA A 26 3.72 -16.63 -17.05
CA ALA A 26 4.78 -17.37 -16.39
C ALA A 26 4.37 -18.83 -16.16
N ASN A 27 5.26 -19.72 -16.58
CA ASN A 27 5.13 -21.17 -16.60
C ASN A 27 5.18 -21.77 -15.19
N HIS A 28 4.45 -22.87 -14.99
CA HIS A 28 4.20 -23.50 -13.69
C HIS A 28 5.38 -24.33 -13.16
N ASP A 29 5.76 -24.09 -11.90
CA ASP A 29 6.25 -25.12 -10.99
C ASP A 29 5.59 -24.94 -9.61
N LYS A 30 5.25 -26.05 -8.94
CA LYS A 30 4.42 -26.08 -7.72
C LYS A 30 5.25 -25.94 -6.45
N PRO A 31 4.96 -24.98 -5.55
CA PRO A 31 5.47 -24.99 -4.18
C PRO A 31 4.48 -25.67 -3.21
N ASN A 32 5.05 -26.32 -2.20
CA ASN A 32 4.35 -27.11 -1.19
C ASN A 32 4.18 -26.26 0.08
N ASN A 33 2.96 -25.84 0.41
CA ASN A 33 2.68 -24.92 1.53
C ASN A 33 1.84 -25.61 2.61
N ASN A 34 2.44 -25.87 3.79
CA ASN A 34 1.75 -26.38 4.97
C ASN A 34 1.07 -25.23 5.73
N PHE A 35 -0.20 -24.95 5.42
CA PHE A 35 -1.11 -24.22 6.32
C PHE A 35 -1.92 -25.24 7.12
N SER A 36 -1.98 -25.08 8.45
CA SER A 36 -2.56 -26.07 9.37
C SER A 36 -4.09 -25.99 9.49
N SER A 37 -4.74 -24.99 8.90
CA SER A 37 -6.19 -24.78 8.93
C SER A 37 -6.72 -24.56 7.52
N ALA A 38 -7.92 -25.08 7.24
CA ALA A 38 -8.63 -24.84 5.97
C ALA A 38 -9.03 -23.36 5.79
N GLU A 39 -9.00 -22.58 6.86
CA GLU A 39 -9.39 -21.17 6.93
C GLU A 39 -8.27 -20.35 7.60
N LEU A 40 -8.03 -19.13 7.11
CA LEU A 40 -7.02 -18.19 7.60
C LEU A 40 -7.67 -16.84 7.93
N GLN A 41 -7.56 -16.39 9.18
CA GLN A 41 -7.98 -15.04 9.59
C GLN A 41 -6.98 -14.00 9.07
N LEU A 42 -7.42 -13.15 8.14
CA LEU A 42 -6.58 -12.21 7.41
C LEU A 42 -6.95 -10.76 7.77
N GLY A 43 -6.08 -10.04 8.45
CA GLY A 43 -6.25 -8.61 8.71
C GLY A 43 -6.09 -7.78 7.43
N MET A 44 -6.94 -6.78 7.24
CA MET A 44 -6.83 -5.83 6.13
C MET A 44 -7.17 -4.41 6.57
N VAL A 45 -6.44 -3.42 6.06
CA VAL A 45 -6.82 -1.99 6.17
C VAL A 45 -7.59 -1.51 4.94
N THR A 46 -7.38 -2.15 3.78
CA THR A 46 -8.05 -1.79 2.53
C THR A 46 -9.41 -2.48 2.44
N ARG A 47 -10.47 -1.69 2.35
CA ARG A 47 -11.87 -2.18 2.34
C ARG A 47 -12.49 -2.27 0.95
N LEU A 48 -11.89 -1.66 -0.09
CA LEU A 48 -12.41 -1.61 -1.48
C LEU A 48 -13.91 -1.29 -1.58
N ASN A 49 -14.41 -0.45 -0.66
CA ASN A 49 -15.85 -0.15 -0.51
C ASN A 49 -16.75 -1.41 -0.44
N THR A 50 -16.27 -2.46 0.22
CA THR A 50 -16.97 -3.73 0.41
C THR A 50 -16.88 -4.22 1.84
N ASP A 51 -17.77 -5.13 2.23
CA ASP A 51 -17.78 -5.76 3.56
C ASP A 51 -16.89 -7.02 3.59
N GLU A 52 -16.60 -7.54 4.79
CA GLU A 52 -15.74 -8.72 4.97
C GLU A 52 -16.27 -9.96 4.23
N LYS A 53 -17.61 -10.11 4.18
CA LYS A 53 -18.25 -11.24 3.49
C LYS A 53 -17.98 -11.22 2.00
N ASN A 54 -18.12 -10.06 1.37
CA ASN A 54 -17.88 -9.87 -0.06
C ASN A 54 -16.38 -9.84 -0.36
N MET A 55 -15.55 -9.33 0.55
CA MET A 55 -14.09 -9.35 0.42
C MET A 55 -13.55 -10.78 0.35
N SER A 56 -14.11 -11.74 1.10
CA SER A 56 -13.71 -13.14 1.01
C SER A 56 -13.80 -13.68 -0.42
N SER A 57 -14.86 -13.34 -1.16
CA SER A 57 -15.02 -13.70 -2.57
C SER A 57 -14.00 -13.02 -3.49
N VAL A 58 -13.64 -11.76 -3.20
CA VAL A 58 -12.60 -11.04 -3.95
C VAL A 58 -11.24 -11.71 -3.76
N LEU A 59 -10.92 -12.11 -2.52
CA LEU A 59 -9.68 -12.81 -2.17
C LEU A 59 -9.61 -14.19 -2.84
N ASP A 60 -10.71 -14.93 -2.87
CA ASP A 60 -10.78 -16.24 -3.54
C ASP A 60 -10.54 -16.10 -5.05
N GLN A 61 -11.22 -15.15 -5.70
CA GLN A 61 -11.00 -14.87 -7.13
C GLN A 61 -9.56 -14.42 -7.43
N PHE A 62 -8.97 -13.62 -6.53
CA PHE A 62 -7.58 -13.21 -6.66
C PHE A 62 -6.63 -14.39 -6.54
N ALA A 63 -6.78 -15.20 -5.49
CA ALA A 63 -5.97 -16.39 -5.24
C ALA A 63 -6.02 -17.36 -6.43
N GLU A 64 -7.20 -17.59 -7.01
CA GLU A 64 -7.37 -18.38 -8.23
C GLU A 64 -6.57 -17.81 -9.41
N LYS A 65 -6.64 -16.50 -9.64
CA LYS A 65 -5.90 -15.82 -10.73
C LYS A 65 -4.39 -15.96 -10.59
N ILE A 66 -3.87 -15.94 -9.37
CA ILE A 66 -2.43 -16.05 -9.11
C ILE A 66 -1.96 -17.49 -8.84
N GLY A 67 -2.85 -18.48 -9.00
CA GLY A 67 -2.52 -19.90 -8.85
C GLY A 67 -2.33 -20.36 -7.40
N VAL A 68 -2.80 -19.58 -6.42
CA VAL A 68 -2.80 -19.94 -5.00
C VAL A 68 -4.11 -20.66 -4.68
N LYS A 69 -4.05 -21.92 -4.23
CA LYS A 69 -5.22 -22.74 -3.91
C LYS A 69 -5.11 -23.33 -2.51
N GLY A 70 -6.25 -23.54 -1.85
CA GLY A 70 -6.34 -24.42 -0.67
C GLY A 70 -6.44 -23.73 0.68
N THR A 71 -6.54 -22.40 0.72
CA THR A 71 -6.78 -21.65 1.97
C THR A 71 -7.92 -20.67 1.77
N LYS A 72 -8.99 -20.83 2.55
CA LYS A 72 -10.10 -19.88 2.57
C LYS A 72 -9.70 -18.68 3.43
N HIS A 73 -9.76 -17.48 2.87
CA HIS A 73 -9.41 -16.27 3.61
C HIS A 73 -10.65 -15.68 4.28
N LEU A 74 -10.55 -15.45 5.58
CA LEU A 74 -11.56 -14.78 6.40
C LEU A 74 -11.05 -13.38 6.71
N PRO A 75 -11.42 -12.37 5.91
CA PRO A 75 -10.93 -11.02 6.09
C PRO A 75 -11.51 -10.41 7.36
N LYS A 76 -10.68 -9.66 8.08
CA LYS A 76 -11.06 -8.81 9.21
C LYS A 76 -10.53 -7.40 9.00
N PHE A 77 -11.41 -6.42 9.00
CA PHE A 77 -11.04 -5.04 8.76
C PHE A 77 -10.58 -4.33 10.02
N TYR A 78 -9.55 -3.50 9.85
CA TYR A 78 -9.04 -2.60 10.89
C TYR A 78 -9.07 -1.16 10.36
N ASP A 79 -9.21 -0.18 11.26
CA ASP A 79 -9.22 1.24 10.90
C ASP A 79 -7.81 1.78 10.61
N SER A 80 -6.79 1.15 11.21
CA SER A 80 -5.39 1.50 11.04
C SER A 80 -4.48 0.28 11.00
N PHE A 81 -3.27 0.46 10.45
CA PHE A 81 -2.27 -0.60 10.38
C PHE A 81 -1.76 -0.97 11.77
N SER A 82 -1.64 0.01 12.66
CA SER A 82 -1.27 -0.18 14.06
C SER A 82 -2.30 -1.04 14.81
N LEU A 83 -3.61 -0.81 14.63
CA LEU A 83 -4.64 -1.66 15.21
C LEU A 83 -4.61 -3.08 14.63
N MET A 84 -4.32 -3.22 13.34
CA MET A 84 -4.16 -4.51 12.69
C MET A 84 -2.98 -5.30 13.26
N GLN A 85 -1.84 -4.65 13.53
CA GLN A 85 -0.71 -5.28 14.21
C GLN A 85 -1.06 -5.73 15.63
N LEU A 86 -1.81 -4.93 16.41
CA LEU A 86 -2.30 -5.34 17.72
C LEU A 86 -3.24 -6.55 17.63
N GLY A 87 -4.11 -6.61 16.61
CA GLY A 87 -4.94 -7.78 16.33
C GLY A 87 -4.12 -9.04 16.06
N LEU A 88 -3.02 -8.92 15.31
CA LEU A 88 -2.09 -10.02 15.06
C LEU A 88 -1.39 -10.47 16.36
N GLU A 89 -0.95 -9.52 17.19
CA GLU A 89 -0.31 -9.83 18.49
C GLU A 89 -1.28 -10.49 19.48
N ALA A 90 -2.54 -10.07 19.47
CA ALA A 90 -3.60 -10.64 20.30
C ALA A 90 -4.10 -12.02 19.79
N GLY A 91 -3.70 -12.43 18.59
CA GLY A 91 -4.16 -13.68 17.97
C GLY A 91 -5.58 -13.62 17.40
N GLU A 92 -6.12 -12.42 17.17
CA GLU A 92 -7.41 -12.23 16.51
C GLU A 92 -7.35 -12.50 15.01
N ILE A 93 -6.18 -12.24 14.41
CA ILE A 93 -5.85 -12.57 13.03
C ILE A 93 -4.56 -13.39 13.02
N GLU A 94 -4.39 -14.20 11.97
CA GLU A 94 -3.24 -15.09 11.79
C GLU A 94 -2.24 -14.52 10.78
N ALA A 95 -2.73 -13.69 9.86
CA ALA A 95 -1.91 -12.98 8.90
C ALA A 95 -2.40 -11.56 8.63
N ILE A 96 -1.47 -10.69 8.20
CA ILE A 96 -1.76 -9.34 7.73
C ILE A 96 -1.65 -9.29 6.22
N SER A 97 -2.68 -8.78 5.54
CA SER A 97 -2.66 -8.39 4.13
C SER A 97 -2.08 -6.99 3.95
N THR A 98 -0.93 -6.85 3.29
CA THR A 98 -0.35 -5.53 3.01
C THR A 98 0.55 -5.50 1.76
N TYR A 99 1.05 -4.32 1.42
CA TYR A 99 2.03 -4.07 0.36
C TYR A 99 3.37 -4.73 0.64
N ASN A 100 4.10 -5.12 -0.40
CA ASN A 100 5.41 -5.77 -0.28
C ASN A 100 6.46 -4.85 0.37
N SER A 101 6.44 -3.56 0.06
CA SER A 101 7.27 -2.52 0.69
C SER A 101 7.02 -2.41 2.19
N VAL A 102 5.74 -2.31 2.59
CA VAL A 102 5.32 -2.26 4.00
C VAL A 102 5.74 -3.55 4.73
N ALA A 103 5.52 -4.71 4.11
CA ALA A 103 5.89 -5.99 4.68
C ALA A 103 7.39 -6.09 4.96
N LYS A 104 8.23 -5.73 3.97
CA LYS A 104 9.69 -5.72 4.09
C LYS A 104 10.16 -4.77 5.19
N TYR A 105 9.56 -3.58 5.27
CA TYR A 105 9.86 -2.61 6.32
C TYR A 105 9.50 -3.17 7.71
N VAL A 106 8.31 -3.74 7.86
CA VAL A 106 7.84 -4.26 9.15
C VAL A 106 8.70 -5.41 9.65
N VAL A 107 9.02 -6.40 8.82
CA VAL A 107 9.88 -7.54 9.26
C VAL A 107 11.32 -7.12 9.52
N ALA A 108 11.81 -6.06 8.85
CA ALA A 108 13.11 -5.47 9.14
C ALA A 108 13.18 -4.79 10.52
N ASN A 109 12.02 -4.34 11.03
CA ASN A 109 11.87 -3.64 12.30
C ASN A 109 11.26 -4.50 13.42
N ASN A 110 10.66 -5.66 13.09
CA ASN A 110 10.03 -6.57 14.03
C ASN A 110 10.46 -8.02 13.75
N ASN A 111 11.40 -8.52 14.55
CA ASN A 111 11.97 -9.87 14.39
C ASN A 111 11.01 -11.03 14.75
N LYS A 112 9.80 -10.72 15.23
CA LYS A 112 8.75 -11.72 15.52
C LYS A 112 7.90 -12.05 14.29
N LEU A 113 7.99 -11.23 13.24
CA LEU A 113 7.19 -11.35 12.03
C LEU A 113 8.03 -11.88 10.87
N GLU A 114 7.39 -12.61 9.98
CA GLU A 114 8.02 -13.08 8.73
C GLU A 114 7.04 -12.95 7.57
N ILE A 115 7.57 -12.69 6.37
CA ILE A 115 6.77 -12.66 5.15
C ILE A 115 6.40 -14.11 4.80
N VAL A 116 5.13 -14.36 4.51
CA VAL A 116 4.64 -15.67 4.08
C VAL A 116 5.44 -16.14 2.87
N PRO A 117 6.12 -17.30 2.94
CA PRO A 117 6.92 -17.79 1.83
C PRO A 117 5.99 -18.32 0.72
N ASN A 118 5.61 -17.45 -0.20
CA ASN A 118 4.82 -17.81 -1.38
C ASN A 118 5.38 -17.09 -2.61
N GLU A 119 5.89 -17.84 -3.57
CA GLU A 119 6.50 -17.28 -4.78
C GLU A 119 5.54 -16.45 -5.63
N ALA A 120 4.25 -16.82 -5.68
CA ALA A 120 3.26 -16.05 -6.42
C ALA A 120 3.01 -14.68 -5.74
N LEU A 121 2.95 -14.65 -4.41
CA LEU A 121 2.81 -13.41 -3.64
C LEU A 121 4.07 -12.53 -3.71
N ASN A 122 5.25 -13.15 -3.68
CA ASN A 122 6.53 -12.44 -3.78
C ASN A 122 6.79 -11.83 -5.16
N LYS A 123 6.10 -12.29 -6.21
CA LYS A 123 6.18 -11.74 -7.57
C LYS A 123 5.24 -10.55 -7.82
N ILE A 124 4.27 -10.32 -6.94
CA ILE A 124 3.36 -9.17 -7.06
C ILE A 124 4.15 -7.91 -6.71
N THR A 125 4.24 -6.95 -7.62
CA THR A 125 4.86 -5.66 -7.32
C THR A 125 3.83 -4.71 -6.73
N ASP A 126 4.28 -3.82 -5.85
CA ASP A 126 3.43 -2.72 -5.41
C ASP A 126 3.19 -1.78 -6.60
N SER A 127 1.93 -1.47 -6.86
CA SER A 127 1.50 -0.52 -7.88
C SER A 127 0.60 0.52 -7.22
N PHE A 128 0.85 1.79 -7.52
CA PHE A 128 0.16 2.94 -6.94
C PHE A 128 -0.40 3.82 -8.06
N CYS A 129 -1.52 4.47 -7.79
CA CYS A 129 -2.12 5.45 -8.67
C CYS A 129 -2.74 6.58 -7.85
N PHE A 130 -2.93 7.73 -8.50
CA PHE A 130 -3.81 8.76 -7.98
C PHE A 130 -5.24 8.46 -8.40
N ALA A 131 -6.16 8.46 -7.42
CA ALA A 131 -7.58 8.40 -7.68
C ALA A 131 -8.17 9.81 -7.57
N VAL A 132 -8.87 10.24 -8.61
CA VAL A 132 -9.56 11.53 -8.68
C VAL A 132 -11.05 11.31 -8.93
N ARG A 133 -11.89 12.35 -8.78
CA ARG A 133 -13.31 12.24 -9.13
C ARG A 133 -13.45 11.98 -10.63
N LYS A 134 -14.52 11.27 -11.01
CA LYS A 134 -14.74 10.80 -12.39
C LYS A 134 -14.75 11.94 -13.41
N ASP A 135 -15.20 13.12 -13.02
CA ASP A 135 -15.28 14.34 -13.82
C ASP A 135 -14.03 15.23 -13.78
N GLU A 136 -13.06 14.94 -12.91
CA GLU A 136 -11.79 15.68 -12.78
C GLU A 136 -10.75 15.24 -13.81
N THR A 137 -11.13 15.33 -15.08
CA THR A 137 -10.29 14.90 -16.21
C THR A 137 -9.04 15.75 -16.40
N GLU A 138 -9.11 17.06 -16.17
CA GLU A 138 -7.94 17.96 -16.26
C GLU A 138 -6.90 17.64 -15.17
N LEU A 139 -7.35 17.45 -13.93
CA LEU A 139 -6.46 17.06 -12.84
C LEU A 139 -5.80 15.69 -13.09
N ARG A 140 -6.59 14.73 -13.58
CA ARG A 140 -6.04 13.42 -13.97
C ARG A 140 -4.91 13.59 -14.99
N ASP A 141 -5.17 14.34 -16.07
CA ASP A 141 -4.21 14.49 -17.16
C ASP A 141 -2.94 15.22 -16.70
N ASP A 142 -3.07 16.22 -15.82
CA ASP A 142 -1.95 16.89 -15.17
C ASP A 142 -1.13 15.94 -14.29
N LEU A 143 -1.79 15.11 -13.47
CA LEU A 143 -1.12 14.14 -12.61
C LEU A 143 -0.40 13.05 -13.42
N ASP A 144 -1.04 12.53 -14.46
CA ASP A 144 -0.45 11.54 -15.36
C ASP A 144 0.80 12.12 -16.04
N LYS A 145 0.70 13.36 -16.54
CA LYS A 145 1.85 14.07 -17.12
C LYS A 145 2.98 14.23 -16.12
N VAL A 146 2.69 14.64 -14.89
CA VAL A 146 3.71 14.80 -13.84
C VAL A 146 4.39 13.47 -13.54
N ILE A 147 3.63 12.37 -13.42
CA ILE A 147 4.18 11.03 -13.19
C ILE A 147 5.11 10.63 -14.34
N ASP A 148 4.71 10.87 -15.58
CA ASP A 148 5.53 10.54 -16.75
C ASP A 148 6.79 11.39 -16.83
N ASP A 149 6.71 12.69 -16.52
CA ASP A 149 7.87 13.56 -16.43
C ASP A 149 8.84 13.10 -15.31
N MET A 150 8.32 12.66 -14.16
CA MET A 150 9.12 12.11 -13.05
C MET A 150 9.79 10.77 -13.37
N LYS A 151 9.15 9.93 -14.21
CA LYS A 151 9.79 8.72 -14.76
C LYS A 151 10.90 9.09 -15.73
N ALA A 152 10.64 10.05 -16.62
CA ALA A 152 11.57 10.44 -17.67
C ALA A 152 12.85 11.09 -17.13
N ASP A 153 12.75 11.87 -16.06
CA ASP A 153 13.88 12.56 -15.44
C ASP A 153 14.53 11.81 -14.27
N GLY A 154 13.98 10.65 -13.88
CA GLY A 154 14.50 9.81 -12.80
C GLY A 154 14.13 10.27 -11.38
N ALA A 155 13.31 11.31 -11.22
CA ALA A 155 12.83 11.73 -9.90
C ALA A 155 12.04 10.63 -9.20
N LEU A 156 11.22 9.87 -9.93
CA LEU A 156 10.47 8.76 -9.34
C LEU A 156 11.40 7.68 -8.78
N ASP A 157 12.40 7.26 -9.54
CA ASP A 157 13.38 6.25 -9.12
C ASP A 157 14.17 6.73 -7.89
N LYS A 158 14.51 8.02 -7.84
CA LYS A 158 15.16 8.62 -6.68
C LYS A 158 14.27 8.51 -5.43
N LEU A 159 12.97 8.84 -5.54
CA LEU A 159 12.04 8.73 -4.41
C LEU A 159 11.85 7.28 -3.96
N ILE A 160 11.74 6.32 -4.89
CA ILE A 160 11.67 4.89 -4.56
C ILE A 160 12.92 4.45 -3.80
N ASN A 161 14.10 4.89 -4.24
CA ASN A 161 15.35 4.57 -3.57
C ASN A 161 15.41 5.16 -2.15
N ASP A 162 15.10 6.45 -2.00
CA ASP A 162 15.22 7.16 -0.73
C ASP A 162 14.19 6.70 0.32
N TYR A 163 12.97 6.35 -0.11
CA TYR A 163 11.85 6.11 0.82
C TYR A 163 11.35 4.67 0.86
N ILE A 164 11.77 3.78 -0.05
CA ILE A 164 11.36 2.36 -0.03
C ILE A 164 12.58 1.45 0.07
N THR A 165 13.58 1.64 -0.79
CA THR A 165 14.71 0.70 -0.90
C THR A 165 15.76 0.90 0.18
N ASN A 166 16.12 2.15 0.46
CA ASN A 166 17.22 2.52 1.37
C ASN A 166 16.72 3.05 2.72
N VAL A 167 15.61 2.50 3.22
CA VAL A 167 15.14 2.83 4.57
C VAL A 167 15.90 1.96 5.57
N ASP A 168 16.70 2.59 6.42
CA ASP A 168 17.54 1.93 7.41
C ASP A 168 16.70 1.08 8.39
N LYS A 169 17.21 -0.11 8.72
CA LYS A 169 16.58 -0.97 9.73
C LYS A 169 16.56 -0.25 11.09
N GLY A 170 15.42 -0.27 11.76
CA GLY A 170 15.23 0.37 13.05
C GLY A 170 14.91 1.86 12.97
N GLN A 171 14.85 2.46 11.77
CA GLN A 171 14.58 3.89 11.60
C GLN A 171 13.22 4.13 10.98
N ALA A 172 12.57 5.22 11.42
CA ALA A 172 11.37 5.72 10.77
C ALA A 172 11.71 6.21 9.34
N PRO A 173 10.74 6.19 8.41
CA PRO A 173 10.92 6.78 7.09
C PRO A 173 11.36 8.25 7.20
N PRO A 174 12.15 8.77 6.24
CA PRO A 174 12.59 10.15 6.27
C PRO A 174 11.40 11.12 6.29
N LYS A 175 11.57 12.23 7.03
CA LYS A 175 10.65 13.37 7.01
C LYS A 175 10.62 14.01 5.63
N VAL A 176 9.45 14.48 5.24
CA VAL A 176 9.22 15.19 3.99
C VAL A 176 8.87 16.64 4.30
N ASP A 177 9.54 17.56 3.63
CA ASP A 177 9.18 18.98 3.64
C ASP A 177 8.18 19.26 2.51
N ILE A 178 7.00 19.76 2.85
CA ILE A 178 5.96 20.16 1.91
C ILE A 178 5.86 21.69 1.95
N SER A 179 6.62 22.33 1.08
CA SER A 179 6.63 23.79 0.99
C SER A 179 5.28 24.31 0.47
N LYS A 180 4.81 25.42 1.06
CA LYS A 180 3.65 26.16 0.57
C LYS A 180 4.08 27.45 -0.12
N THR A 181 3.41 27.79 -1.21
CA THR A 181 3.56 29.04 -1.96
C THR A 181 2.32 29.90 -1.75
N ASP A 182 2.52 31.14 -1.31
CA ASP A 182 1.43 32.09 -1.10
C ASP A 182 0.65 32.36 -2.40
N GLY A 183 -0.67 32.27 -2.33
CA GLY A 183 -1.56 32.49 -3.47
C GLY A 183 -1.68 31.32 -4.46
N ALA A 184 -0.93 30.22 -4.28
CA ALA A 184 -1.11 29.01 -5.07
C ALA A 184 -2.39 28.25 -4.66
N GLN A 185 -3.05 27.62 -5.63
CA GLN A 185 -4.17 26.70 -5.38
C GLN A 185 -3.71 25.53 -4.51
N THR A 186 -4.62 24.99 -3.69
CA THR A 186 -4.32 23.87 -2.80
C THR A 186 -5.04 22.61 -3.25
N ILE A 187 -4.31 21.50 -3.38
CA ILE A 187 -4.85 20.15 -3.56
C ILE A 187 -4.85 19.46 -2.19
N LYS A 188 -5.98 18.95 -1.76
CA LYS A 188 -6.09 18.10 -0.58
C LYS A 188 -5.95 16.64 -0.96
N VAL A 189 -5.11 15.93 -0.21
CA VAL A 189 -4.78 14.54 -0.49
C VAL A 189 -4.92 13.68 0.74
N GLY A 190 -5.81 12.71 0.66
CA GLY A 190 -6.01 11.65 1.62
C GLY A 190 -4.82 10.68 1.65
N VAL A 191 -4.19 10.52 2.81
CA VAL A 191 -3.22 9.44 3.09
C VAL A 191 -3.58 8.75 4.40
N THR A 192 -3.12 7.52 4.62
CA THR A 192 -3.45 6.80 5.86
C THR A 192 -2.74 7.36 7.10
N GLY A 193 -1.52 7.85 6.91
CA GLY A 193 -0.63 8.33 7.98
C GLY A 193 -0.06 7.23 8.86
N ASP A 194 -0.24 5.94 8.52
CA ASP A 194 0.11 4.78 9.37
C ASP A 194 0.59 3.56 8.55
N LEU A 195 1.13 3.75 7.34
CA LEU A 195 1.62 2.65 6.48
C LEU A 195 3.10 2.84 6.12
N PRO A 196 4.05 2.68 7.06
CA PRO A 196 5.47 2.84 6.75
C PRO A 196 5.98 1.70 5.83
N PRO A 197 6.82 2.00 4.83
CA PRO A 197 7.49 3.28 4.62
C PRO A 197 6.77 4.21 3.61
N LEU A 198 5.51 3.90 3.28
CA LEU A 198 4.73 4.62 2.27
C LEU A 198 4.23 5.97 2.79
N ASP A 199 3.45 6.00 3.86
CA ASP A 199 3.07 7.25 4.51
C ASP A 199 2.97 7.08 6.02
N LEU A 200 3.42 8.10 6.73
CA LEU A 200 3.43 8.17 8.17
C LEU A 200 3.26 9.62 8.61
N ILE A 201 2.43 9.86 9.61
CA ILE A 201 2.44 11.12 10.36
C ILE A 201 3.25 10.87 11.64
N LEU A 202 4.35 11.60 11.78
CA LEU A 202 5.24 11.46 12.94
C LEU A 202 4.63 12.11 14.20
N PRO A 203 5.14 11.81 15.41
CA PRO A 203 4.60 12.38 16.65
C PRO A 203 4.64 13.92 16.74
N ASP A 204 5.45 14.58 15.91
CA ASP A 204 5.51 16.03 15.80
C ASP A 204 4.64 16.60 14.67
N ASN A 205 3.70 15.79 14.15
CA ASN A 205 2.81 16.06 13.02
C ASN A 205 3.52 16.27 11.68
N SER A 206 4.81 15.95 11.55
CA SER A 206 5.50 16.00 10.27
C SER A 206 5.11 14.82 9.38
N PRO A 207 4.84 15.03 8.08
CA PRO A 207 4.65 13.93 7.13
C PRO A 207 5.99 13.25 6.82
N ALA A 208 5.94 11.93 6.62
CA ALA A 208 7.08 11.10 6.28
C ALA A 208 6.67 9.95 5.35
N GLY A 209 7.62 9.48 4.54
CA GLY A 209 7.43 8.33 3.66
C GLY A 209 7.18 8.67 2.18
N PHE A 210 7.24 7.62 1.36
CA PHE A 210 7.21 7.69 -0.10
C PHE A 210 6.00 8.47 -0.67
N ASN A 211 4.77 8.18 -0.24
CA ASN A 211 3.56 8.84 -0.70
C ASN A 211 3.62 10.34 -0.41
N THR A 212 4.08 10.74 0.79
CA THR A 212 4.21 12.16 1.13
C THR A 212 5.30 12.86 0.30
N ALA A 213 6.40 12.16 -0.01
CA ALA A 213 7.48 12.68 -0.85
C ALA A 213 7.05 12.83 -2.32
N MET A 214 6.29 11.85 -2.83
CA MET A 214 5.64 11.91 -4.13
C MET A 214 4.71 13.12 -4.22
N LEU A 215 3.88 13.34 -3.19
CA LEU A 215 2.96 14.48 -3.16
C LEU A 215 3.68 15.83 -3.11
N ALA A 216 4.78 15.93 -2.35
CA ALA A 216 5.60 17.14 -2.33
C ALA A 216 6.16 17.48 -3.72
N GLU A 217 6.70 16.49 -4.43
CA GLU A 217 7.25 16.68 -5.79
C GLU A 217 6.15 16.98 -6.82
N VAL A 218 4.98 16.34 -6.70
CA VAL A 218 3.81 16.63 -7.54
C VAL A 218 3.34 18.08 -7.34
N GLY A 219 3.18 18.53 -6.10
CA GLY A 219 2.77 19.90 -5.80
C GLY A 219 3.72 20.92 -6.41
N LYS A 220 5.03 20.69 -6.27
CA LYS A 220 6.07 21.52 -6.87
C LYS A 220 5.97 21.58 -8.40
N ARG A 221 5.73 20.45 -9.07
CA ARG A 221 5.63 20.39 -10.54
C ARG A 221 4.34 21.02 -11.07
N LEU A 222 3.24 20.90 -10.33
CA LEU A 222 1.97 21.53 -10.67
C LEU A 222 1.92 23.02 -10.29
N GLY A 223 2.88 23.51 -9.51
CA GLY A 223 2.81 24.86 -8.93
C GLY A 223 1.64 25.03 -7.96
N LYS A 224 1.26 23.94 -7.27
CA LYS A 224 0.13 23.89 -6.33
C LYS A 224 0.62 23.54 -4.93
N ASN A 225 -0.05 24.10 -3.94
CA ASN A 225 0.09 23.67 -2.56
C ASN A 225 -0.52 22.28 -2.40
N VAL A 226 0.07 21.47 -1.53
CA VAL A 226 -0.47 20.18 -1.15
C VAL A 226 -0.80 20.22 0.34
N GLU A 227 -2.00 19.79 0.67
CA GLU A 227 -2.45 19.58 2.04
C GLU A 227 -2.74 18.10 2.24
N ILE A 228 -2.00 17.48 3.17
CA ILE A 228 -2.24 16.09 3.55
C ILE A 228 -3.42 16.05 4.52
N VAL A 229 -4.40 15.22 4.19
CA VAL A 229 -5.54 14.89 5.03
C VAL A 229 -5.39 13.43 5.45
N GLN A 230 -5.39 13.17 6.75
CA GLN A 230 -5.36 11.79 7.23
C GLN A 230 -6.74 11.16 7.09
N ILE A 231 -6.81 9.99 6.48
CA ILE A 231 -8.06 9.23 6.28
C ILE A 231 -7.94 7.83 6.87
N GLU A 232 -9.07 7.33 7.38
CA GLU A 232 -9.18 5.98 7.93
C GLU A 232 -9.36 4.96 6.79
N GLY A 233 -8.68 3.82 6.88
CA GLY A 233 -8.73 2.77 5.86
C GLY A 233 -7.85 3.04 4.63
N GLY A 234 -7.39 1.96 3.99
CA GLY A 234 -6.36 1.99 2.94
C GLY A 234 -6.84 2.39 1.54
N GLY A 235 -7.73 3.37 1.41
CA GLY A 235 -8.06 4.02 0.13
C GLY A 235 -7.43 5.40 0.09
N PHE A 236 -6.87 5.83 -1.04
CA PHE A 236 -6.34 7.20 -1.22
C PHE A 236 -7.38 8.03 -1.97
N GLU A 237 -7.78 9.19 -1.44
CA GLU A 237 -8.76 10.09 -2.07
C GLU A 237 -8.17 11.49 -2.26
N LEU A 238 -8.21 12.02 -3.48
CA LEU A 238 -7.83 13.40 -3.79
C LEU A 238 -9.07 14.29 -3.92
N GLN A 239 -9.01 15.49 -3.34
CA GLN A 239 -10.01 16.54 -3.54
C GLN A 239 -9.31 17.87 -3.83
N ILE A 240 -9.72 18.55 -4.92
CA ILE A 240 -9.39 19.95 -5.14
C ILE A 240 -10.52 20.82 -4.58
N ASP A 241 -10.13 21.88 -3.87
CA ASP A 241 -10.99 22.98 -3.42
C ASP A 241 -11.02 24.13 -4.44
#